data_AF-A0A533SF38-F1
#
_entry.id   AF-A0A533SF38-F1
#
_cell.length_a   1.000
_cell.length_b   1.000
_cell.length_c   1.000
_cell.angle_alpha   90.00
_cell.angle_beta   90.00
_cell.angle_gamma   90.00
#
_symmetry.space_group_name_H-M   'P 1'
#
loop_
_entity.id
_entity.type
_entity.pdbx_description
1 polymer ?
#
loop_
_entity_poly.entity_id
_entity_poly.type
_entity_poly.pdbx_seq_one_letter_code
_entity_poly.pdbx_strand_id
1 'polypeptide(L)'
;GCTPHTNELAEQIDAMDIGFTMRVTILGHIQRGGKPSAFDRLLATRFGYHAVQFLLNGQTNVMVGLDGRDMVPVPLQTVVSKRKTLSRDYLQMAKTLAQ
;
A
#
# COMPACT_ATOMS: atom_id res chain seq x y z
N GLY A 1 -3.39 -16.24 3.99
CA GLY A 1 -3.33 -15.68 2.63
C GLY A 1 -4.66 -15.89 1.95
N CYS A 2 -4.89 -15.28 0.78
CA CYS A 2 -6.08 -15.61 -0.02
C CYS A 2 -5.97 -17.04 -0.56
N THR A 3 -7.10 -17.72 -0.60
CA THR A 3 -7.31 -19.01 -1.27
C THR A 3 -8.28 -18.79 -2.43
N PRO A 4 -8.05 -19.39 -3.61
CA PRO A 4 -6.94 -20.28 -3.97
C PRO A 4 -5.58 -19.56 -4.02
N HIS A 5 -4.50 -20.33 -3.85
CA HIS A 5 -3.13 -19.85 -4.01
C HIS A 5 -2.79 -19.62 -5.49
N THR A 6 -1.73 -18.87 -5.78
CA THR A 6 -1.45 -18.39 -7.15
C THR A 6 -1.37 -19.51 -8.20
N ASN A 7 -0.73 -20.63 -7.88
CA ASN A 7 -0.61 -21.76 -8.82
C ASN A 7 -1.95 -22.50 -8.98
N GLU A 8 -2.68 -22.71 -7.88
CA GLU A 8 -4.00 -23.32 -7.90
C GLU A 8 -4.99 -22.49 -8.74
N LEU A 9 -4.90 -21.15 -8.66
CA LEU A 9 -5.72 -20.26 -9.47
C LEU A 9 -5.38 -20.38 -10.96
N ALA A 10 -4.10 -20.50 -11.30
CA ALA A 10 -3.68 -20.69 -12.69
C ALA A 10 -4.19 -22.02 -13.25
N GLU A 11 -4.05 -23.11 -12.49
CA GLU A 11 -4.59 -24.43 -12.84
C GLU A 11 -6.11 -24.39 -13.04
N GLN A 12 -6.84 -23.68 -12.16
CA GLN A 12 -8.28 -23.51 -12.29
C GLN A 12 -8.68 -22.76 -13.55
N ILE A 13 -7.92 -21.73 -13.96
CA ILE A 13 -8.19 -20.96 -15.18
C ILE A 13 -7.83 -21.78 -16.43
N ASP A 14 -6.69 -22.47 -16.43
CA ASP A 14 -6.30 -23.35 -17.54
C ASP A 14 -7.32 -24.47 -17.76
N ALA A 15 -7.91 -25.01 -16.67
CA ALA A 15 -8.97 -26.01 -16.74
C ALA A 15 -10.28 -25.52 -17.38
N MET A 16 -10.46 -24.21 -17.58
CA MET A 16 -11.63 -23.64 -18.26
C MET A 16 -11.56 -23.73 -19.80
N ASP A 17 -10.42 -24.17 -20.36
CA ASP A 17 -10.19 -24.34 -21.80
C ASP A 17 -10.57 -23.10 -22.64
N ILE A 18 -10.14 -21.93 -22.17
CA ILE A 18 -10.46 -20.63 -22.79
C ILE A 18 -9.58 -20.29 -24.01
N GLY A 19 -8.72 -21.21 -24.45
CA GLY A 19 -7.84 -21.03 -25.62
C GLY A 19 -6.60 -20.16 -25.39
N PHE A 20 -6.27 -19.82 -24.14
CA PHE A 20 -5.10 -19.03 -23.77
C PHE A 20 -4.14 -19.80 -22.88
N THR A 21 -2.83 -19.58 -23.02
CA THR A 21 -1.81 -20.16 -22.14
C THR A 21 -1.54 -19.25 -20.94
N MET A 22 -1.72 -19.75 -19.73
CA MET A 22 -1.41 -18.99 -18.53
C MET A 22 0.09 -19.01 -18.18
N ARG A 23 0.59 -17.88 -17.68
CA ARG A 23 1.93 -17.75 -17.11
C ARG A 23 1.85 -17.11 -15.74
N VAL A 24 2.47 -17.76 -14.75
CA VAL A 24 2.49 -17.26 -13.37
C VAL A 24 3.82 -16.53 -13.11
N THR A 25 3.75 -15.38 -12.45
CA THR A 25 4.93 -14.67 -11.95
C THR A 25 4.71 -14.28 -10.49
N ILE A 26 5.60 -14.73 -9.61
CA ILE A 26 5.58 -14.41 -8.18
C ILE A 26 6.75 -13.46 -7.89
N LEU A 27 6.46 -12.18 -7.69
CA LEU A 27 7.50 -11.16 -7.49
C LEU A 27 8.28 -11.35 -6.18
N GLY A 28 7.60 -11.74 -5.11
CA GLY A 28 8.23 -11.99 -3.81
C GLY A 28 9.00 -10.77 -3.26
N HIS A 29 10.22 -11.00 -2.77
CA HIS A 29 11.03 -10.05 -2.00
C HIS A 29 11.52 -8.85 -2.81
N ILE A 30 11.55 -8.93 -4.15
CA ILE A 30 12.06 -7.85 -5.00
C ILE A 30 11.27 -6.54 -4.82
N GLN A 31 10.00 -6.64 -4.42
CA GLN A 31 9.11 -5.51 -4.13
C GLN A 31 9.57 -4.64 -2.94
N ARG A 32 10.46 -5.15 -2.08
CA ARG A 32 10.99 -4.40 -0.92
C ARG A 32 12.35 -3.75 -1.19
N GLY A 33 12.99 -4.08 -2.31
CA GLY A 33 14.30 -3.54 -2.69
C GLY A 33 14.18 -2.41 -3.72
N GLY A 34 15.34 -1.95 -4.21
CA GLY A 34 15.44 -0.91 -5.23
C GLY A 34 15.73 0.48 -4.67
N LYS A 35 16.02 1.43 -5.56
CA LYS A 35 16.23 2.83 -5.19
C LYS A 35 14.86 3.50 -4.97
N PRO A 36 14.64 4.24 -3.87
CA PRO A 36 13.38 4.93 -3.64
C PRO A 36 13.10 5.93 -4.75
N SER A 37 11.82 6.08 -5.11
CA SER A 37 11.37 7.03 -6.11
C SER A 37 11.58 8.48 -5.63
N ALA A 38 11.46 9.46 -6.54
CA ALA A 38 11.51 10.86 -6.16
C ALA A 38 10.43 11.22 -5.11
N PHE A 39 9.24 10.63 -5.25
CA PHE A 39 8.14 10.81 -4.30
C PHE A 39 8.50 10.24 -2.93
N ASP A 40 9.03 9.01 -2.85
CA ASP A 40 9.41 8.37 -1.59
C ASP A 40 10.47 9.19 -0.84
N ARG A 41 11.46 9.70 -1.57
CA ARG A 41 12.52 10.55 -0.98
C ARG A 41 11.95 11.84 -0.42
N LEU A 42 11.12 12.54 -1.20
CA LEU A 42 10.49 13.78 -0.75
C LEU A 42 9.58 13.54 0.46
N LEU A 43 8.79 12.46 0.43
CA LEU A 43 7.91 12.09 1.53
C LEU A 43 8.70 11.78 2.80
N ALA A 44 9.77 10.99 2.70
CA ALA A 44 10.63 10.66 3.83
C ALA A 44 11.31 11.90 4.43
N THR A 45 11.81 12.83 3.59
CA THR A 45 12.38 14.10 4.05
C THR A 45 11.37 14.92 4.83
N ARG A 46 10.15 15.06 4.30
CA ARG A 46 9.07 15.80 4.98
C ARG A 46 8.67 15.12 6.29
N PHE A 47 8.56 13.79 6.31
CA PHE A 47 8.25 13.04 7.53
C PHE A 47 9.30 13.25 8.61
N GLY A 48 10.59 13.13 8.27
CA GLY A 48 11.68 13.35 9.22
C GLY A 48 11.70 14.77 9.77
N TYR A 49 11.54 15.78 8.91
CA TYR A 49 11.46 17.18 9.32
C TYR A 49 10.32 17.41 10.33
N HIS A 50 9.10 17.00 9.99
CA HIS A 50 7.94 17.22 10.84
C HIS A 50 7.97 16.40 12.14
N ALA A 51 8.57 15.20 12.13
CA ALA A 51 8.78 14.42 13.35
C ALA A 51 9.59 15.22 14.39
N VAL A 52 10.68 15.87 13.96
CA VAL A 52 11.50 16.73 14.83
C VAL A 52 10.72 17.96 15.27
N GLN A 53 10.00 18.62 14.37
CA GLN A 53 9.17 19.79 14.72
C GLN A 53 8.12 19.45 15.79
N PHE A 54 7.44 18.30 15.67
CA PHE A 54 6.46 17.86 16.66
C PHE A 54 7.11 17.62 18.03
N LEU A 55 8.29 16.97 18.07
CA LEU A 55 9.03 16.79 19.32
C LEU A 55 9.43 18.13 19.96
N LEU A 56 9.92 19.09 19.18
CA LEU A 56 10.27 20.43 19.68
C LEU A 56 9.05 21.19 20.22
N ASN A 57 7.87 20.95 19.66
CA ASN A 57 6.61 21.51 20.12
C ASN A 57 5.97 20.71 21.27
N GLY A 58 6.71 19.76 21.88
CA GLY A 58 6.24 18.96 23.02
C GLY A 58 5.25 17.85 22.66
N GLN A 59 4.99 17.61 21.38
CA GLN A 59 4.10 16.55 20.93
C GLN A 59 4.87 15.22 20.91
N THR A 60 4.50 14.32 21.81
CA THR A 60 5.10 12.98 21.96
C THR A 60 4.03 11.89 21.78
N ASN A 61 4.45 10.64 21.61
CA ASN A 61 3.55 9.49 21.38
C ASN A 61 2.64 9.64 20.14
N VAL A 62 3.14 10.34 19.12
CA VAL A 62 2.47 10.54 17.83
C VAL A 62 3.29 9.97 16.68
N MET A 63 2.62 9.51 15.64
CA MET A 63 3.18 9.20 14.33
C MET A 63 2.95 10.38 13.40
N VAL A 64 3.92 10.72 12.54
CA VAL A 64 3.68 11.65 11.44
C VAL A 64 2.80 10.96 10.39
N GLY A 65 1.64 11.53 10.10
CA GLY A 65 0.74 11.13 9.02
C GLY A 65 0.74 12.15 7.88
N LEU A 66 0.38 11.70 6.69
CA LEU A 66 0.05 12.56 5.56
C LEU A 66 -1.48 12.59 5.40
N ASP A 67 -2.08 13.77 5.54
CA ASP A 67 -3.50 13.99 5.24
C ASP A 67 -3.62 15.03 4.12
N GLY A 68 -4.08 14.57 2.95
CA GLY A 68 -4.01 15.37 1.72
C GLY A 68 -2.57 15.80 1.40
N ARG A 69 -2.26 17.07 1.68
CA ARG A 69 -0.93 17.64 1.51
C ARG A 69 -0.21 17.93 2.83
N ASP A 70 -0.89 17.84 3.96
CA ASP A 70 -0.40 18.31 5.25
C ASP A 70 0.20 17.18 6.08
N MET A 71 1.23 17.53 6.86
CA MET A 71 1.85 16.62 7.82
C MET A 71 1.17 16.80 9.17
N VAL A 72 0.55 15.73 9.66
CA VAL A 72 -0.29 15.76 10.86
C VAL A 72 0.27 14.81 11.94
N PRO A 73 0.24 15.20 13.21
CA PRO A 73 0.57 14.29 14.31
C PRO A 73 -0.64 13.41 14.63
N VAL A 74 -0.49 12.10 14.48
CA VAL A 74 -1.55 11.11 14.76
C VAL A 74 -1.20 10.32 16.01
N PRO A 75 -2.04 10.29 17.06
CA PRO A 75 -1.76 9.51 18.27
C PRO A 75 -1.54 8.03 17.98
N LEU A 76 -0.47 7.44 18.54
CA LEU A 76 -0.12 6.03 18.27
C LEU A 76 -1.24 5.06 18.65
N GLN A 77 -2.00 5.36 19.71
CA GLN A 77 -3.16 4.56 20.14
C GLN A 77 -4.24 4.49 19.05
N THR A 78 -4.43 5.57 18.29
CA THR A 78 -5.36 5.60 17.14
C THR A 78 -4.82 4.80 15.95
N VAL A 79 -3.51 4.81 15.73
CA VAL A 79 -2.88 4.09 14.61
C VAL A 79 -3.07 2.58 14.76
N VAL A 80 -2.83 2.04 15.97
CA VAL A 80 -2.92 0.59 16.21
C VAL A 80 -4.35 0.06 16.28
N SER A 81 -5.33 0.92 16.56
CA SER A 81 -6.74 0.53 16.70
C SER A 81 -7.52 0.52 15.39
N LYS A 82 -7.00 1.16 14.33
CA LYS A 82 -7.68 1.25 13.04
C LYS A 82 -7.12 0.25 12.04
N ARG A 83 -8.01 -0.36 11.24
CA ARG A 83 -7.62 -1.15 10.06
C ARG A 83 -7.78 -0.31 8.79
N LYS A 84 -6.77 -0.36 7.92
CA LYS A 84 -6.84 0.25 6.59
C LYS A 84 -7.82 -0.52 5.70
N THR A 85 -8.79 0.19 5.13
CA THR A 85 -9.76 -0.35 4.17
C THR A 85 -9.35 -0.01 2.75
N LEU A 86 -9.83 -0.79 1.77
CA LEU A 86 -9.67 -0.49 0.36
C LEU A 86 -10.76 0.49 -0.10
N SER A 87 -10.40 1.46 -0.92
CA SER A 87 -11.36 2.38 -1.54
C SER A 87 -12.24 1.62 -2.53
N ARG A 88 -13.56 1.66 -2.32
CA ARG A 88 -14.54 1.08 -3.25
C ARG A 88 -14.54 1.80 -4.59
N ASP A 89 -14.28 3.10 -4.60
CA ASP A 89 -14.27 3.91 -5.80
C ASP A 89 -13.11 3.51 -6.73
N TYR A 90 -11.92 3.26 -6.18
CA TYR A 90 -10.79 2.77 -6.98
C TYR A 90 -11.06 1.37 -7.55
N LEU A 91 -11.71 0.49 -6.78
CA LEU A 91 -12.10 -0.83 -7.27
C LEU A 91 -13.13 -0.71 -8.41
N GLN A 92 -14.10 0.20 -8.27
CA GLN A 92 -15.10 0.42 -9.30
C GLN A 92 -14.47 1.01 -10.57
N MET A 93 -13.60 2.00 -10.42
CA MET A 93 -12.85 2.60 -11.53
C MET A 93 -12.04 1.55 -12.30
N ALA A 94 -11.30 0.68 -11.58
CA ALA A 94 -10.52 -0.39 -12.21
C ALA A 94 -11.41 -1.37 -12.99
N LYS A 95 -12.60 -1.71 -12.47
CA LYS A 95 -13.56 -2.57 -13.18
C LYS A 95 -14.11 -1.91 -14.44
N THR A 96 -14.46 -0.63 -14.37
CA THR A 96 -15.02 0.11 -15.52
C THR A 96 -14.00 0.27 -16.65
N LEU A 97 -12.73 0.54 -16.33
CA LEU A 97 -11.68 0.74 -17.34
C LEU A 97 -11.15 -0.57 -17.96
N ALA A 98 -11.47 -1.71 -17.36
CA ALA A 98 -11.06 -3.03 -17.84
C ALA A 98 -12.11 -3.71 -18.74
N GLN A 99 -13.23 -3.03 -19.03
CA GLN A 99 -14.28 -3.48 -19.95
C GLN A 99 -13.90 -3.30 -21.42
#